data_AF-Q1N241-F1
#
_entry.id   AF-Q1N241-F1
#
_cell.length_a   1.000
_cell.length_b   1.000
_cell.length_c   1.000
_cell.angle_alpha   90.00
_cell.angle_beta   90.00
_cell.angle_gamma   90.00
#
_symmetry.space_group_name_H-M   'P 1'
#
loop_
_entity.id
_entity.type
_entity.pdbx_description
1 polymer ?
#
loop_
_entity_poly.entity_id
_entity_poly.type
_entity_poly.pdbx_seq_one_letter_code
_entity_poly.pdbx_strand_id
1 'polypeptide(L)'
;MEYITLTPENISEEHICCAFSDKKCQDSYDAKKQWLKQEFKNGYVFRRLDERAKVFIEYGPAEHFWAPVKADNFLMLGCFWVSGKYKGHGQSI
;
A
#
# COMPACT_ATOMS: atom_id res chain seq x y z
N MET A 1 11.10 14.78 2.96
CA MET A 1 10.29 13.59 3.31
C MET A 1 10.20 12.80 2.05
N GLU A 2 10.90 11.68 2.00
CA GLU A 2 10.97 10.83 0.81
C GLU A 2 9.93 9.73 0.91
N TYR A 3 9.40 9.33 -0.25
CA TYR A 3 8.45 8.23 -0.34
C TYR A 3 9.04 7.14 -1.24
N ILE A 4 8.96 5.90 -0.76
CA ILE A 4 9.31 4.73 -1.56
C ILE A 4 8.04 4.23 -2.23
N THR A 5 8.11 4.09 -3.55
CA THR A 5 7.12 3.32 -4.33
C THR A 5 7.59 1.88 -4.38
N LEU A 6 6.72 0.96 -3.99
CA LEU A 6 7.02 -0.47 -4.10
C LEU A 6 6.90 -0.92 -5.55
N THR A 7 7.83 -1.77 -5.96
CA THR A 7 7.92 -2.36 -7.29
C THR A 7 8.13 -3.87 -7.15
N PRO A 8 7.97 -4.66 -8.23
CA PRO A 8 8.27 -6.08 -8.19
C PRO A 8 9.70 -6.40 -7.71
N GLU A 9 10.65 -5.50 -7.95
CA GLU A 9 12.08 -5.67 -7.65
C GLU A 9 12.42 -5.39 -6.19
N ASN A 10 11.78 -4.40 -5.56
CA ASN A 10 12.11 -3.99 -4.19
C ASN A 10 11.19 -4.58 -3.10
N ILE A 11 9.98 -5.04 -3.45
CA ILE A 11 8.96 -5.46 -2.46
C ILE A 11 9.40 -6.64 -1.58
N SER A 12 10.34 -7.47 -2.03
CA SER A 12 10.92 -8.53 -1.18
C SER A 12 11.69 -7.96 0.01
N GLU A 13 12.49 -6.93 -0.22
CA GLU A 13 13.36 -6.30 0.77
C GLU A 13 12.60 -5.25 1.59
N GLU A 14 11.65 -4.59 0.95
CA GLU A 14 10.87 -3.52 1.54
C GLU A 14 9.82 -4.01 2.55
N HIS A 15 9.56 -3.20 3.57
CA HIS A 15 8.49 -3.44 4.53
C HIS A 15 7.16 -2.85 4.05
N ILE A 16 6.07 -3.60 4.22
CA ILE A 16 4.71 -3.10 4.02
C ILE A 16 4.07 -2.79 5.38
N CYS A 17 3.88 -1.52 5.72
CA CYS A 17 3.43 -1.08 7.05
C CYS A 17 1.90 -1.17 7.26
N CYS A 18 1.31 -2.33 6.91
CA CYS A 18 -0.13 -2.60 6.92
C CYS A 18 -0.72 -2.78 8.34
N ALA A 19 -2.04 -2.98 8.42
CA ALA A 19 -2.78 -3.09 9.67
C ALA A 19 -2.36 -4.27 10.57
N PHE A 20 -1.82 -5.34 10.00
CA PHE A 20 -1.25 -6.46 10.74
C PHE A 20 0.15 -6.07 11.20
N SER A 21 0.40 -5.97 12.51
CA SER A 21 1.72 -5.56 13.06
C SER A 21 2.33 -6.55 14.04
N ASP A 22 1.71 -7.72 14.22
CA ASP A 22 2.23 -8.78 15.08
C ASP A 22 3.18 -9.69 14.29
N LYS A 23 4.24 -10.18 14.95
CA LYS A 23 5.20 -11.16 14.39
C LYS A 23 4.53 -12.46 13.98
N LYS A 24 3.36 -12.76 14.55
CA LYS A 24 2.53 -13.93 14.20
C LYS A 24 1.87 -13.82 12.82
N CYS A 25 1.95 -12.67 12.15
CA CYS A 25 1.30 -12.43 10.86
C CYS A 25 2.24 -12.59 9.66
N GLN A 26 3.37 -13.30 9.78
CA GLN A 26 4.35 -13.47 8.70
C GLN A 26 3.69 -13.98 7.40
N ASP A 27 2.85 -15.01 7.49
CA ASP A 27 2.12 -15.54 6.33
C ASP A 27 1.22 -14.49 5.67
N SER A 28 0.63 -13.58 6.45
CA SER A 28 -0.20 -12.49 5.93
C SER A 28 0.64 -11.42 5.20
N TYR A 29 1.86 -11.16 5.67
CA TYR A 29 2.79 -10.28 4.98
C TYR A 29 3.20 -10.88 3.64
N ASP A 30 3.56 -12.16 3.63
CA ASP A 30 4.02 -12.84 2.42
C ASP A 30 2.89 -12.96 1.40
N ALA A 31 1.68 -13.32 1.84
CA ALA A 31 0.49 -13.32 0.99
C ALA A 31 0.21 -11.93 0.40
N LYS A 32 0.28 -10.86 1.19
CA LYS A 32 0.07 -9.49 0.67
C LYS A 32 1.18 -9.07 -0.30
N LYS A 33 2.45 -9.40 -0.02
CA LYS A 33 3.57 -9.12 -0.94
C LYS A 33 3.40 -9.87 -2.27
N GLN A 34 2.97 -11.13 -2.22
CA GLN A 34 2.68 -11.93 -3.42
C GLN A 34 1.53 -11.33 -4.22
N TRP A 35 0.45 -10.90 -3.55
CA TRP A 35 -0.67 -10.23 -4.20
C TRP A 35 -0.25 -8.91 -4.85
N LEU A 36 0.46 -8.05 -4.13
CA LEU A 36 0.98 -6.78 -4.65
C LEU A 36 1.85 -6.97 -5.89
N LYS A 37 2.75 -7.97 -5.90
CA LYS A 37 3.56 -8.31 -7.08
C LYS A 37 2.71 -8.60 -8.32
N GLN A 38 1.56 -9.24 -8.13
CA GLN A 38 0.65 -9.56 -9.24
C GLN A 38 -0.11 -8.32 -9.69
N GLU A 39 -0.52 -7.45 -8.76
CA GLU A 39 -1.34 -6.27 -9.06
C GLU A 39 -0.56 -5.07 -9.61
N PHE A 40 0.76 -5.01 -9.41
CA PHE A 40 1.58 -3.96 -10.01
C PHE A 40 1.47 -3.92 -11.54
N LYS A 41 1.32 -5.08 -12.20
CA LYS A 41 1.09 -5.13 -13.66
C LYS A 41 -0.28 -4.58 -14.08
N ASN A 42 -1.24 -4.53 -13.14
CA ASN A 42 -2.58 -4.01 -13.35
C ASN A 42 -2.67 -2.51 -12.98
N GLY A 43 -1.53 -1.86 -12.70
CA GLY A 43 -1.46 -0.43 -12.36
C GLY A 43 -1.70 -0.11 -10.88
N TYR A 44 -1.70 -1.11 -9.99
CA TYR A 44 -1.76 -0.88 -8.55
C TYR A 44 -0.47 -0.23 -8.07
N VAL A 45 -0.60 0.75 -7.17
CA VAL A 45 0.50 1.54 -6.62
C VAL A 45 0.45 1.44 -5.11
N PHE A 46 1.59 1.12 -4.50
CA PHE A 46 1.80 1.20 -3.06
C PHE A 46 2.94 2.16 -2.80
N ARG A 47 2.68 3.24 -2.04
CA ARG A 47 3.71 4.19 -1.61
C ARG A 47 3.73 4.32 -0.10
N ARG A 48 4.92 4.25 0.50
CA ARG A 48 5.14 4.50 1.94
C ARG A 48 6.14 5.62 2.16
N LEU A 49 6.05 6.26 3.32
CA LEU A 49 7.12 7.13 3.80
C LEU A 49 8.39 6.30 4.00
N ASP A 50 9.55 6.83 3.61
CA ASP A 50 10.85 6.21 3.86
C ASP A 50 11.35 6.39 5.30
N GLU A 51 10.48 6.05 6.25
CA GLU A 51 10.78 6.07 7.67
C GLU A 51 10.04 4.91 8.35
N ARG A 52 10.44 4.56 9.57
CA ARG A 52 9.75 3.56 10.38
C ARG A 52 8.44 4.14 10.95
N ALA A 53 7.46 4.32 10.08
CA ALA A 53 6.16 4.89 10.39
C ALA A 53 5.04 4.16 9.63
N LYS A 54 3.84 4.14 10.21
CA LYS A 54 2.63 3.72 9.48
C LYS A 54 2.09 4.96 8.74
N VAL A 55 2.74 5.27 7.62
CA VAL A 55 2.37 6.33 6.68
C VAL A 55 2.49 5.76 5.27
N PHE A 56 1.35 5.44 4.64
CA PHE A 56 1.31 4.86 3.31
C PHE A 56 -0.04 5.09 2.62
N ILE A 57 -0.03 4.93 1.30
CA ILE A 57 -1.20 4.99 0.43
C ILE A 57 -1.13 3.90 -0.62
N GLU A 58 -2.28 3.28 -0.89
CA GLU A 58 -2.48 2.25 -1.89
C GLU A 58 -3.64 2.63 -2.79
N TYR A 59 -3.44 2.58 -4.11
CA TYR A 59 -4.48 2.88 -5.08
C TYR A 59 -4.20 2.21 -6.42
N GLY A 60 -5.21 2.11 -7.27
CA GLY A 60 -5.06 1.59 -8.64
C GLY A 60 -6.29 1.88 -9.49
N PRO A 61 -6.27 1.52 -10.78
CA PRO A 61 -7.45 1.58 -11.64
C PRO A 61 -8.61 0.78 -11.05
N ALA A 62 -9.79 1.37 -10.99
CA ALA A 62 -10.96 0.75 -10.39
C ALA A 62 -11.46 -0.46 -11.20
N GLU A 63 -11.18 -0.51 -12.51
CA GLU A 63 -11.51 -1.61 -13.42
C GLU A 63 -10.79 -2.92 -13.08
N HIS A 64 -9.62 -2.81 -12.45
CA HIS A 64 -8.79 -3.94 -12.05
C HIS A 64 -8.74 -4.11 -10.53
N PHE A 65 -9.57 -3.37 -9.79
CA PHE A 65 -9.57 -3.46 -8.34
C PHE A 65 -10.14 -4.80 -7.86
N TRP A 66 -9.60 -5.30 -6.75
CA TRP A 66 -10.03 -6.59 -6.18
C TRP A 66 -11.48 -6.58 -5.67
N ALA A 67 -12.03 -5.39 -5.40
CA ALA A 67 -13.40 -5.21 -4.93
C ALA A 67 -14.38 -5.16 -6.13
N PRO A 68 -15.62 -5.66 -5.99
CA PRO A 68 -16.61 -5.67 -7.06
C PRO A 68 -17.22 -4.27 -7.27
N VAL A 69 -16.41 -3.34 -7.76
CA VAL A 69 -16.79 -1.96 -8.08
C VAL A 69 -16.71 -1.79 -9.59
N LYS A 70 -17.77 -1.27 -10.20
CA LYS A 70 -17.77 -0.89 -11.62
C LYS A 70 -17.62 0.62 -11.73
N ALA A 71 -16.41 1.08 -12.01
CA ALA A 71 -16.10 2.51 -12.13
C ALA A 71 -14.97 2.73 -13.15
N ASP A 72 -15.33 2.77 -14.43
CA ASP A 72 -14.34 2.93 -15.50
C ASP A 72 -13.75 4.35 -15.50
N ASN A 73 -12.44 4.46 -15.70
CA ASN A 73 -11.61 5.67 -15.66
C ASN A 73 -11.51 6.33 -14.27
N PHE A 74 -11.73 5.58 -13.20
CA PHE A 74 -11.51 6.05 -11.83
C PHE A 74 -10.31 5.37 -11.17
N LEU A 75 -9.68 6.09 -10.25
CA LEU A 75 -8.76 5.49 -9.30
C LEU A 75 -9.53 5.09 -8.05
N MET A 76 -9.31 3.86 -7.59
CA MET A 76 -9.83 3.38 -6.33
C MET A 76 -8.71 3.35 -5.29
N LEU A 77 -9.00 3.91 -4.11
CA LEU A 77 -8.12 3.85 -2.94
C LEU A 77 -8.35 2.53 -2.21
N GLY A 78 -7.29 1.74 -2.06
CA GLY A 78 -7.35 0.47 -1.33
C GLY A 78 -7.12 0.64 0.15
N CYS A 79 -6.08 1.39 0.49
CA CYS A 79 -5.75 1.68 1.86
C CYS A 79 -5.04 3.02 1.94
N PHE A 80 -5.41 3.81 2.94
CA PHE A 80 -4.73 5.04 3.26
C PHE A 80 -4.55 5.12 4.76
N TRP A 81 -3.32 5.33 5.22
CA TRP A 81 -3.02 5.35 6.64
C TRP A 81 -1.94 6.36 6.96
N VAL A 82 -2.21 7.20 7.96
CA VAL A 82 -1.25 8.14 8.56
C VAL A 82 -1.44 8.06 10.07
N SER A 83 -0.35 7.85 10.82
CA SER A 83 -0.44 7.75 12.28
C SER A 83 0.83 8.18 13.00
N GLY A 84 0.73 8.26 14.34
CA GLY A 84 1.82 8.72 15.20
C GLY A 84 2.08 10.22 15.03
N LYS A 85 3.36 10.60 15.08
CA LYS A 85 3.81 12.00 14.97
C LYS A 85 3.51 12.68 13.63
N TYR A 86 2.98 11.95 12.64
CA TYR A 86 2.67 12.48 11.31
C TYR A 86 1.19 12.85 11.14
N LYS A 87 0.33 12.50 12.11
CA LYS A 87 -1.08 12.89 12.10
C LYS A 87 -1.21 14.41 12.26
N GLY A 88 -2.07 15.05 11.47
CA GLY A 88 -2.34 16.49 11.57
C GLY A 88 -1.29 17.38 10.90
N HIS A 89 -0.32 16.80 10.17
CA HIS A 89 0.72 17.54 9.45
C HIS A 89 0.44 17.66 7.94
N GLY A 90 -0.84 17.63 7.52
CA GLY A 90 -1.23 17.72 6.11
C GLY A 90 -0.90 16.48 5.26
N GLN A 91 -0.41 15.41 5.88
CA GLN A 91 -0.17 14.11 5.21
C GLN A 91 -1.44 13.28 5.11
N SER A 92 -2.44 13.56 5.94
CA SER A 92 -3.82 13.12 5.83
C SER A 92 -4.67 14.33 5.47
N ILE A 93 -5.42 14.24 4.38
CA ILE A 93 -6.61 15.06 4.17
C ILE A 93 -7.62 14.82 5.28
#